data_AF-A0A961PMU7-F1
#
_entry.id   AF-A0A961PMU7-F1
#
_cell.length_a   1.000
_cell.length_b   1.000
_cell.length_c   1.000
_cell.angle_alpha   90.00
_cell.angle_beta   90.00
_cell.angle_gamma   90.00
#
_symmetry.space_group_name_H-M   'P 1'
#
loop_
_entity.id
_entity.type
_entity.pdbx_description
1 polymer ?
#
loop_
_entity_poly.entity_id
_entity_poly.type
_entity_poly.pdbx_seq_one_letter_code
_entity_poly.pdbx_strand_id
1 'polypeptide(L)' 'LPQAAEGVSGLETEAEDIRAHVIPFDRLMALVASGEAENGPLLISAQWLALNRARLRQI' A
#
# COMPACT_ATOMS: atom_id res chain seq x y z
N LEU A 1 8.83 8.50 1.02
CA LEU A 1 9.25 7.42 0.10
C LEU A 1 9.98 8.06 -1.08
N PRO A 2 10.82 7.31 -1.82
CA PRO A 2 11.49 7.85 -3.00
C PRO A 2 10.44 8.34 -4.01
N GLN A 3 10.72 9.45 -4.70
CA GLN A 3 9.83 10.02 -5.72
C GLN A 3 9.52 9.03 -6.86
N ALA A 4 10.36 8.00 -7.05
CA ALA A 4 10.26 6.99 -8.11
C ALA A 4 9.36 5.78 -7.75
N ALA A 5 8.66 5.80 -6.61
CA ALA A 5 7.79 4.68 -6.19
C ALA A 5 6.38 4.73 -6.82
N GLU A 6 6.08 5.77 -7.61
CA GLU A 6 4.84 5.88 -8.40
C GLU A 6 5.14 5.60 -9.87
N GLY A 7 4.21 4.95 -10.58
CA GLY A 7 4.38 4.64 -12.00
C GLY A 7 3.56 3.45 -12.47
N VAL A 8 3.71 3.12 -13.75
CA VAL A 8 3.16 1.90 -14.37
C VAL A 8 4.31 0.89 -14.53
N SER A 9 4.05 -0.39 -14.29
CA SER A 9 5.03 -1.47 -14.33
C SER A 9 4.40 -2.77 -14.87
N GLY A 10 5.25 -3.65 -15.37
CA GLY A 10 4.89 -4.92 -15.99
C GLY A 10 5.75 -5.15 -17.25
N LEU A 11 6.09 -6.41 -17.53
CA LEU A 11 6.73 -6.79 -18.80
C LEU A 11 5.68 -7.23 -19.82
N GLU A 12 6.00 -7.07 -21.11
CA GLU A 12 5.13 -7.52 -22.22
C GLU A 12 4.79 -9.02 -22.11
N THR A 13 5.68 -9.81 -21.52
CA THR A 13 5.51 -11.26 -21.30
C THR A 13 4.69 -11.64 -20.07
N GLU A 14 4.39 -10.70 -19.19
CA GLU A 14 3.84 -11.00 -17.85
C GLU A 14 2.32 -10.81 -17.76
N ALA A 15 1.66 -10.26 -18.78
CA ALA A 15 0.22 -9.95 -18.73
C ALA A 15 -0.19 -9.13 -17.49
N GLU A 16 0.74 -8.35 -16.94
CA GLU A 16 0.57 -7.47 -15.80
C GLU A 16 0.58 -6.01 -16.26
N ASP A 17 -0.46 -5.25 -15.89
CA ASP A 17 -0.55 -3.79 -16.04
C ASP A 17 -0.74 -3.19 -14.65
N ILE A 18 0.37 -2.95 -13.96
CA ILE A 18 0.38 -2.56 -12.55
C ILE A 18 0.59 -1.06 -12.44
N ARG A 19 -0.28 -0.37 -11.68
CA ARG A 19 -0.11 1.04 -11.34
C ARG A 19 0.19 1.20 -9.85
N ALA A 20 1.36 1.77 -9.53
CA ALA A 20 1.77 2.05 -8.17
C ALA A 20 1.24 3.42 -7.71
N HIS A 21 0.78 3.48 -6.46
CA HIS A 21 0.27 4.69 -5.80
C HIS A 21 0.99 4.91 -4.47
N VAL A 22 1.59 6.09 -4.27
CA VAL A 22 2.14 6.48 -2.97
C VAL A 22 1.14 7.35 -2.25
N ILE A 23 0.46 6.77 -1.25
CA ILE A 23 -0.57 7.47 -0.47
C ILE A 23 -0.15 7.65 0.98
N PRO A 24 -0.66 8.69 1.67
CA PRO A 24 -0.51 8.82 3.12
C PRO A 24 -1.09 7.62 3.87
N PHE A 25 -0.50 7.28 5.01
CA PHE A 25 -0.99 6.20 5.88
C PHE A 25 -2.48 6.36 6.24
N ASP A 26 -2.90 7.59 6.56
CA ASP A 26 -4.30 7.84 6.95
C ASP A 26 -5.27 7.59 5.78
N ARG A 27 -4.82 7.83 4.53
CA ARG A 27 -5.60 7.49 3.33
C ARG A 27 -5.68 5.97 3.14
N LEU A 28 -4.59 5.24 3.34
CA LEU A 28 -4.61 3.77 3.30
C LEU A 28 -5.62 3.22 4.31
N MET A 29 -5.61 3.72 5.55
CA MET A 29 -6.54 3.27 6.58
C MET A 29 -8.00 3.65 6.28
N ALA A 30 -8.23 4.80 5.64
CA ALA A 30 -9.56 5.17 5.17
C ALA A 30 -10.09 4.21 4.09
N LEU A 31 -9.24 3.79 3.14
CA LEU A 31 -9.60 2.81 2.10
C LEU A 31 -9.91 1.42 2.69
N VAL A 32 -9.17 1.01 3.72
CA VAL A 32 -9.45 -0.23 4.46
C VAL A 32 -10.80 -0.13 5.17
N ALA A 33 -11.08 0.99 5.83
CA ALA A 33 -12.33 1.19 6.55
C ALA A 33 -13.56 1.29 5.63
N SER A 34 -13.41 1.87 4.43
CA SER A 34 -14.49 1.96 3.44
C SER A 34 -14.72 0.66 2.67
N GLY A 35 -13.76 -0.28 2.70
CA GLY A 35 -13.77 -1.50 1.90
C GLY A 35 -13.21 -1.33 0.49
N GLU A 36 -12.74 -0.14 0.11
CA GLU A 36 -12.08 0.09 -1.20
C GLU A 36 -10.74 -0.65 -1.32
N ALA A 37 -10.11 -1.00 -0.20
CA ALA A 37 -8.93 -1.87 -0.14
C ALA A 37 -9.28 -3.22 0.51
N GLU A 38 -9.70 -4.19 -0.30
CA GLU A 38 -10.27 -5.48 0.17
C GLU A 38 -9.41 -6.72 -0.14
N ASN A 39 -8.17 -6.54 -0.61
CA ASN A 39 -7.25 -7.67 -0.84
C ASN A 39 -6.74 -8.24 0.50
N GLY A 40 -6.89 -9.55 0.72
CA GLY A 40 -6.52 -10.21 1.98
C GLY A 40 -5.09 -9.95 2.45
N PRO A 41 -4.06 -10.22 1.62
CA PRO A 41 -2.67 -9.86 1.94
C PRO A 41 -2.48 -8.38 2.29
N LEU A 42 -3.05 -7.46 1.49
CA LEU A 42 -2.98 -6.02 1.74
C LEU A 42 -3.61 -5.64 3.09
N LEU A 43 -4.77 -6.20 3.41
CA LEU A 43 -5.46 -5.97 4.68
C LEU A 43 -4.60 -6.40 5.87
N ILE A 44 -3.99 -7.60 5.80
CA ILE A 44 -3.10 -8.09 6.87
C ILE A 44 -1.90 -7.17 7.03
N SER A 45 -1.26 -6.76 5.93
CA SER A 45 -0.12 -5.85 5.97
C SER A 45 -0.49 -4.48 6.52
N ALA A 46 -1.61 -3.90 6.11
CA ALA A 46 -2.08 -2.60 6.59
C ALA A 46 -2.38 -2.63 8.10
N GLN A 47 -3.06 -3.68 8.58
CA GLN A 47 -3.39 -3.83 10.00
C GLN A 47 -2.14 -4.10 10.85
N TRP A 48 -1.21 -4.92 10.38
CA TRP A 48 0.08 -5.10 11.07
C TRP A 48 0.85 -3.79 11.16
N LEU A 49 0.90 -3.02 10.06
CA LEU A 49 1.54 -1.70 10.05
C LEU A 49 0.87 -0.77 11.04
N ALA A 50 -0.47 -0.72 11.07
CA ALA A 50 -1.22 0.12 12.01
C ALA A 50 -0.87 -0.21 13.48
N LEU A 51 -0.79 -1.49 13.84
CA LEU A 51 -0.40 -1.95 15.19
C LEU A 51 1.04 -1.55 15.56
N ASN A 52 1.94 -1.48 14.58
CA ASN A 52 3.38 -1.28 14.82
C ASN A 52 3.88 0.13 14.50
N ARG A 53 3.04 0.98 13.90
CA ARG A 53 3.46 2.26 13.30
C ARG A 53 4.15 3.20 14.27
N ALA A 54 3.67 3.28 15.51
CA ALA A 54 4.28 4.14 16.53
C ALA A 54 5.72 3.71 16.83
N ARG A 55 5.92 2.41 17.10
CA ARG A 55 7.24 1.80 17.35
C ARG A 55 8.20 1.99 16.18
N LEU A 56 7.73 1.81 14.94
CA LEU A 56 8.56 1.92 13.74
C LEU A 56 9.02 3.34 13.43
N ARG A 57 8.34 4.37 13.94
CA ARG A 57 8.71 5.79 13.72
C ARG A 57 9.65 6.35 14.80
N GLN A 58 9.96 5.55 15.82
CA GLN A 58 10.92 5.90 16.87
C GLN A 58 12.35 5.42 16.56
N ILE A 59 12.52 4.73 15.43
CA ILE A 59 13.80 4.28 14.88
C ILE A 59 14.23 5.31 13.84
#